data_AF-A0A936TBX0-F1
#
_entry.id   AF-A0A936TBX0-F1
#
_cell.length_a   1.000
_cell.length_b   1.000
_cell.length_c   1.000
_cell.angle_alpha   90.00
_cell.angle_beta   90.00
_cell.angle_gamma   90.00
#
_symmetry.space_group_name_H-M   'P 1'
#
loop_
_entity.id
_entity.type
_entity.pdbx_description
1 polymer ?
#
loop_
_entity_poly.entity_id
_entity_poly.type
_entity_poly.pdbx_seq_one_letter_code
_entity_poly.pdbx_strand_id
1 'polypeptide(L)'
;MTPKHIHAKLDKIDQAADKNFLIEAYILHYQLNIELLHQLYNTFCEQKSIEVKPKKIVQILYQECNPGSKLKNNINRKNLKLVMSWIENNEQLFKNLRNGFTTKPDKKSIADCRSVFNLLNISLRKHGS
;
A
#
# COMPACT_ATOMS: atom_id res chain seq x y z
N MET A 1 8.27 -5.90 -9.11
CA MET A 1 7.41 -7.03 -8.69
C MET A 1 6.71 -7.60 -9.92
N THR A 2 6.59 -8.93 -10.04
CA THR A 2 5.92 -9.57 -11.18
C THR A 2 4.45 -9.89 -10.86
N PRO A 3 3.56 -10.03 -11.87
CA PRO A 3 2.18 -10.45 -11.63
C PRO A 3 2.08 -11.78 -10.86
N LYS A 4 2.93 -12.76 -11.17
CA LYS A 4 3.00 -14.04 -10.46
C LYS A 4 3.31 -13.85 -8.96
N HIS A 5 4.21 -12.93 -8.61
CA HIS A 5 4.53 -12.63 -7.22
C HIS A 5 3.34 -11.99 -6.47
N ILE A 6 2.62 -11.08 -7.12
CA ILE A 6 1.42 -10.46 -6.55
C ILE A 6 0.34 -11.52 -6.28
N HIS A 7 0.07 -12.38 -7.26
CA HIS A 7 -0.90 -13.47 -7.10
C HIS A 7 -0.56 -14.40 -5.95
N ALA A 8 0.69 -14.88 -5.89
CA ALA A 8 1.13 -15.76 -4.80
C ALA A 8 0.99 -15.12 -3.40
N LYS A 9 1.13 -13.79 -3.29
CA LYS A 9 0.90 -13.08 -2.02
C LYS A 9 -0.58 -12.92 -1.70
N LEU A 10 -1.41 -12.62 -2.70
CA LEU A 10 -2.87 -12.56 -2.53
C LEU A 10 -3.42 -13.92 -2.09
N ASP A 11 -2.97 -15.02 -2.68
CA ASP A 11 -3.39 -16.36 -2.29
C ASP A 11 -3.09 -16.65 -0.81
N LYS A 12 -1.91 -16.22 -0.32
CA LYS A 12 -1.55 -16.35 1.10
C LYS A 12 -2.42 -15.50 2.01
N ILE A 13 -2.75 -14.28 1.59
CA ILE A 13 -3.65 -13.37 2.32
C ILE A 13 -5.04 -13.99 2.43
N ASP A 14 -5.58 -14.50 1.33
CA ASP A 14 -6.91 -15.11 1.28
C ASP A 14 -6.94 -16.39 2.13
N GLN A 15 -5.92 -17.25 2.06
CA GLN A 15 -5.81 -18.43 2.92
C GLN A 15 -5.76 -18.09 4.41
N ALA A 16 -5.03 -17.04 4.80
CA ALA A 16 -4.98 -16.58 6.19
C ALA A 16 -6.34 -16.03 6.64
N ALA A 17 -7.04 -15.27 5.77
CA ALA A 17 -8.36 -14.74 6.05
C ALA A 17 -9.42 -15.84 6.19
N ASP A 18 -9.39 -16.85 5.32
CA ASP A 18 -10.31 -18.00 5.34
C ASP A 18 -10.14 -18.86 6.59
N LYS A 19 -8.91 -18.97 7.10
CA LYS A 19 -8.60 -19.63 8.38
C LYS A 19 -8.87 -18.75 9.61
N ASN A 20 -9.46 -17.56 9.41
CA ASN A 20 -9.75 -16.58 10.45
C ASN A 20 -8.50 -16.02 11.19
N PHE A 21 -7.32 -16.11 10.56
CA PHE A 21 -6.08 -15.48 11.03
C PHE A 21 -6.01 -14.02 10.56
N LEU A 22 -6.94 -13.19 11.05
CA LEU A 22 -7.15 -11.83 10.56
C LEU A 22 -5.93 -10.91 10.74
N ILE A 23 -5.17 -11.07 11.83
CA ILE A 23 -3.92 -10.31 12.06
C ILE A 23 -2.88 -10.66 11.01
N GLU A 24 -2.70 -11.94 10.72
CA GLU A 24 -1.72 -12.40 9.73
C GLU A 24 -2.13 -11.94 8.32
N ALA A 25 -3.39 -12.15 7.95
CA ALA A 25 -3.94 -11.67 6.68
C ALA A 25 -3.73 -10.15 6.52
N TYR A 26 -3.98 -9.39 7.59
CA TYR A 26 -3.78 -7.95 7.61
C TYR A 26 -2.31 -7.55 7.42
N ILE A 27 -1.38 -8.16 8.16
CA ILE A 27 0.06 -7.87 8.07
C ILE A 27 0.58 -8.18 6.66
N LEU A 28 0.24 -9.35 6.12
CA LEU A 28 0.63 -9.75 4.76
C LEU A 28 0.10 -8.76 3.72
N HIS A 29 -1.15 -8.31 3.89
CA HIS A 29 -1.78 -7.36 2.96
C HIS A 29 -1.18 -5.96 3.08
N TYR A 30 -0.85 -5.50 4.29
CA TYR A 30 -0.12 -4.26 4.53
C TYR A 30 1.24 -4.30 3.85
N GLN A 31 2.02 -5.36 4.04
CA GLN A 31 3.34 -5.54 3.43
C GLN A 31 3.27 -5.49 1.90
N LEU A 32 2.29 -6.18 1.29
CA LEU A 32 2.06 -6.12 -0.15
C LEU A 32 1.78 -4.68 -0.64
N ASN A 33 0.98 -3.91 0.09
CA ASN A 33 0.69 -2.52 -0.25
C ASN A 33 1.93 -1.63 -0.15
N ILE A 34 2.75 -1.82 0.88
CA ILE A 34 4.02 -1.10 1.03
C ILE A 34 4.96 -1.42 -0.14
N GLU A 35 5.08 -2.69 -0.53
CA GLU A 35 5.90 -3.08 -1.69
C GLU A 35 5.40 -2.48 -3.01
N LEU A 36 4.08 -2.44 -3.24
CA LEU A 36 3.50 -1.77 -4.40
C LEU A 36 3.80 -0.27 -4.39
N LEU A 37 3.72 0.37 -3.22
CA LEU A 37 4.04 1.79 -3.06
C LEU A 37 5.51 2.08 -3.36
N HIS A 38 6.43 1.24 -2.85
CA HIS A 38 7.85 1.32 -3.19
C HIS A 38 8.10 1.10 -4.68
N GLN A 39 7.42 0.14 -5.31
CA GLN A 39 7.55 -0.05 -6.75
C GLN A 39 7.05 1.18 -7.52
N LEU A 40 5.94 1.78 -7.11
CA LEU A 40 5.41 2.99 -7.73
C LEU A 40 6.42 4.14 -7.62
N TYR A 41 7.01 4.33 -6.44
CA TYR A 41 8.09 5.28 -6.24
C TYR A 41 9.27 5.03 -7.16
N ASN A 42 9.81 3.81 -7.18
CA ASN A 42 10.95 3.45 -8.02
C ASN A 42 10.65 3.56 -9.52
N THR A 43 9.38 3.50 -9.91
CA THR A 43 8.97 3.65 -11.32
C THR A 43 8.97 5.12 -11.76
N PHE A 44 8.57 6.04 -10.87
CA PHE A 44 8.31 7.43 -11.23
C PHE A 44 9.33 8.43 -10.65
N CYS A 45 10.15 8.00 -9.69
CA CYS A 45 11.15 8.82 -9.04
C CYS A 45 12.53 8.21 -9.32
N GLU A 46 13.43 9.01 -9.89
CA GLU A 46 14.81 8.58 -10.21
C GLU A 46 15.71 8.43 -8.98
N GLN A 47 15.22 8.82 -7.80
CA GLN A 47 15.94 8.67 -6.53
C GLN A 47 16.08 7.19 -6.17
N LYS A 48 17.28 6.64 -6.36
CA LYS A 48 17.62 5.28 -5.98
C LYS A 48 17.61 5.10 -4.47
N SER A 49 16.54 4.46 -3.99
CA SER A 49 16.51 3.40 -2.98
C SER A 49 17.65 3.39 -1.95
N ILE A 50 17.44 4.06 -0.80
CA ILE A 50 17.80 3.49 0.51
C ILE A 50 16.70 3.93 1.50
N GLU A 51 15.75 3.03 1.76
CA GLU A 51 14.90 3.05 2.95
C GLU A 51 14.02 4.30 3.19
N VAL A 52 13.36 4.79 2.14
CA VAL A 52 12.37 5.87 2.30
C VAL A 52 11.14 5.32 3.01
N LYS A 53 10.82 5.87 4.18
CA LYS A 53 9.60 5.51 4.94
C LYS A 53 8.34 5.66 4.08
N PRO A 54 7.32 4.78 4.22
CA PRO A 54 6.09 4.84 3.41
C PRO A 54 5.44 6.22 3.35
N LYS A 55 5.35 6.91 4.49
CA LYS A 55 4.82 8.26 4.58
C LYS A 55 5.59 9.25 3.69
N LYS A 56 6.92 9.17 3.70
CA LYS A 56 7.79 10.03 2.89
C LYS A 56 7.66 9.70 1.40
N ILE A 57 7.48 8.43 1.03
CA ILE A 57 7.20 8.03 -0.35
C ILE A 57 5.93 8.72 -0.87
N VAL A 58 4.83 8.64 -0.12
CA VAL A 58 3.57 9.27 -0.54
C VAL A 58 3.72 10.79 -0.64
N GLN A 59 4.47 11.44 0.25
CA GLN A 59 4.76 12.87 0.16
C GLN A 59 5.50 13.23 -1.13
N ILE A 60 6.54 12.47 -1.48
CA ILE A 60 7.30 12.70 -2.72
C ILE A 60 6.40 12.49 -3.94
N LEU A 61 5.68 11.36 -4.01
CA LEU A 61 4.72 11.11 -5.09
C LEU A 61 3.65 12.20 -5.19
N TYR A 62 3.22 12.77 -4.06
CA TYR A 62 2.24 13.85 -4.05
C TYR A 62 2.81 15.15 -4.64
N GLN A 63 4.07 15.47 -4.33
CA GLN A 63 4.80 16.60 -4.89
C GLN A 63 5.04 16.43 -6.39
N GLU A 64 5.43 15.23 -6.81
CA GLU A 64 5.67 14.88 -8.21
C GLU A 64 4.38 14.81 -9.05
N CYS A 65 3.22 14.63 -8.41
CA CYS A 65 1.91 14.58 -9.06
C CYS A 65 1.41 16.00 -9.45
N ASN A 66 2.20 16.73 -10.24
CA ASN A 66 1.86 18.03 -10.81
C ASN A 66 1.09 17.88 -12.14
N PRO A 67 0.31 18.90 -12.56
CA PRO A 67 -0.25 18.93 -13.91
C PRO A 67 0.85 18.72 -14.97
N GLY A 68 0.64 17.79 -15.91
CA GLY A 68 1.61 17.45 -16.96
C GLY A 68 2.64 16.38 -16.60
N SER A 69 2.72 15.94 -15.33
CA SER A 69 3.60 14.82 -14.94
C SER A 69 3.08 13.48 -15.48
N LYS A 70 4.00 12.59 -15.89
CA LYS A 70 3.66 11.20 -16.24
C LYS A 70 2.96 10.48 -15.09
N LEU A 71 3.35 10.77 -13.85
CA LEU A 71 2.76 10.21 -12.63
C LEU A 71 1.26 10.52 -12.50
N LYS A 72 0.81 11.73 -12.84
CA LYS A 72 -0.59 12.16 -12.70
C LYS A 72 -1.58 11.28 -13.50
N ASN A 73 -1.16 10.75 -14.64
CA ASN A 73 -1.99 9.88 -15.47
C ASN A 73 -2.20 8.49 -14.83
N ASN A 74 -1.26 8.08 -13.98
CA ASN A 74 -1.24 6.80 -13.31
C ASN A 74 -1.94 6.86 -11.96
N ILE A 75 -1.59 7.87 -11.15
CA ILE A 75 -2.16 8.11 -9.83
C ILE A 75 -2.39 9.61 -9.62
N ASN A 76 -3.54 9.98 -9.06
CA ASN A 76 -3.87 11.39 -8.80
C ASN A 76 -3.63 11.76 -7.32
N ARG A 77 -3.63 13.07 -7.03
CA ARG A 77 -3.45 13.59 -5.67
C ARG A 77 -4.51 13.12 -4.68
N LYS A 78 -5.77 12.92 -5.10
CA LYS A 78 -6.84 12.42 -4.23
C LYS A 78 -6.55 10.99 -3.77
N ASN A 79 -6.09 10.16 -4.70
CA ASN A 79 -5.66 8.79 -4.44
C ASN A 79 -4.49 8.76 -3.46
N LEU A 80 -3.48 9.61 -3.66
CA LEU A 80 -2.34 9.72 -2.75
C LEU A 80 -2.73 10.19 -1.34
N LYS A 81 -3.73 11.08 -1.20
CA LYS A 81 -4.29 11.45 0.11
C LYS A 81 -4.95 10.27 0.82
N LEU A 82 -5.67 9.42 0.08
CA LEU A 82 -6.27 8.20 0.65
C LEU A 82 -5.19 7.23 1.14
N VAL A 83 -4.13 7.03 0.34
CA VAL A 83 -2.98 6.20 0.74
C VAL A 83 -2.28 6.78 1.96
N MET A 84 -2.10 8.11 2.03
CA MET A 84 -1.52 8.79 3.19
C MET A 84 -2.33 8.53 4.47
N SER A 85 -3.65 8.77 4.41
CA SER A 85 -4.53 8.54 5.55
C SER A 85 -4.53 7.08 5.99
N TRP A 86 -4.51 6.14 5.03
CA TRP A 86 -4.36 4.72 5.33
C TRP A 86 -3.04 4.41 6.04
N ILE A 87 -1.90 4.97 5.60
CA ILE A 87 -0.61 4.80 6.30
C ILE A 87 -0.70 5.30 7.74
N GLU A 88 -1.25 6.49 7.97
CA GLU A 88 -1.36 7.08 9.31
C GLU A 88 -2.24 6.23 10.24
N ASN A 89 -3.37 5.72 9.73
CA ASN A 89 -4.24 4.81 10.47
C ASN A 89 -3.52 3.50 10.82
N ASN A 90 -2.70 2.97 9.90
CA ASN A 90 -1.91 1.76 10.11
C ASN A 90 -0.80 1.96 11.15
N GLU A 91 -0.06 3.07 11.07
CA GLU A 91 0.97 3.43 12.06
C GLU A 91 0.37 3.52 13.46
N GLN A 92 -0.80 4.13 13.59
CA GLN A 92 -1.52 4.20 14.87
C GLN A 92 -1.98 2.82 15.34
N LEU A 93 -2.50 1.97 14.44
CA LEU A 93 -2.91 0.60 14.77
C LEU A 93 -1.72 -0.24 15.28
N PHE A 94 -0.59 -0.22 14.57
CA PHE A 94 0.61 -0.95 14.98
C PHE A 94 1.20 -0.42 16.30
N LYS A 95 1.13 0.90 16.52
CA LYS A 95 1.50 1.50 17.81
C LYS A 95 0.58 0.99 18.94
N ASN A 96 -0.72 0.91 18.69
CA ASN A 96 -1.68 0.38 19.66
C ASN A 96 -1.40 -1.09 19.98
N LEU A 97 -1.19 -1.92 18.95
CA LEU A 97 -0.84 -3.33 19.12
C LEU A 97 0.46 -3.50 19.95
N ARG A 98 1.50 -2.71 19.66
CA ARG A 98 2.77 -2.74 20.39
C ARG A 98 2.62 -2.36 21.86
N ASN A 99 1.72 -1.43 22.15
CA ASN A 99 1.44 -0.97 23.51
C ASN A 99 0.45 -1.88 24.26
N GLY A 100 0.08 -3.04 23.69
CA GLY A 100 -0.80 -4.01 24.34
C GLY A 100 -2.29 -3.64 24.32
N PHE A 101 -2.69 -2.64 23.52
CA PHE A 101 -4.12 -2.32 23.36
C PHE A 101 -4.83 -3.45 22.62
N THR A 102 -6.09 -3.69 22.97
CA THR A 102 -6.93 -4.76 22.42
C THR A 102 -7.47 -4.48 21.02
N THR A 103 -7.10 -3.34 20.41
CA THR A 103 -7.51 -2.98 19.05
C THR A 103 -6.88 -3.93 18.04
N LYS A 104 -7.66 -4.91 17.58
CA LYS A 104 -7.24 -5.89 16.58
C LYS A 104 -7.75 -5.49 15.19
N PRO A 105 -7.02 -5.83 14.11
CA PRO A 105 -7.53 -5.73 12.75
C PRO A 105 -8.83 -6.54 12.61
N ASP A 106 -9.84 -5.93 12.01
CA ASP A 106 -11.11 -6.54 11.68
C ASP A 106 -11.26 -6.74 10.17
N LYS A 107 -12.40 -7.30 9.74
CA LYS A 107 -12.70 -7.49 8.31
C LYS A 107 -12.70 -6.17 7.53
N LYS A 108 -13.09 -5.06 8.17
CA LYS A 108 -13.05 -3.72 7.56
C LYS A 108 -11.61 -3.27 7.31
N SER A 109 -10.70 -3.52 8.26
CA SER A 109 -9.28 -3.22 8.13
C SER A 109 -8.65 -3.95 6.93
N ILE A 110 -9.06 -5.20 6.69
CA ILE A 110 -8.65 -5.97 5.50
C ILE A 110 -9.24 -5.36 4.22
N ALA A 111 -10.52 -4.96 4.23
CA ALA A 111 -11.16 -4.31 3.09
C ALA A 111 -10.51 -2.96 2.72
N ASP A 112 -10.08 -2.19 3.71
CA ASP A 112 -9.33 -0.94 3.51
C ASP A 112 -7.96 -1.23 2.86
N CYS A 113 -7.25 -2.26 3.32
CA CYS A 113 -6.02 -2.73 2.66
C CYS A 113 -6.27 -3.15 1.20
N ARG A 114 -7.36 -3.87 0.91
CA ARG A 114 -7.73 -4.29 -0.45
C ARG A 114 -8.07 -3.10 -1.35
N SER A 115 -8.70 -2.06 -0.80
CA SER A 115 -8.99 -0.82 -1.52
C SER A 115 -7.70 -0.08 -1.93
N VAL A 116 -6.73 0.01 -1.01
CA VAL A 116 -5.41 0.60 -1.32
C VAL A 116 -4.63 -0.25 -2.32
N PHE A 117 -4.65 -1.58 -2.20
CA PHE A 117 -4.04 -2.48 -3.17
C PHE A 117 -4.57 -2.23 -4.58
N ASN A 118 -5.89 -2.22 -4.75
CA ASN A 118 -6.51 -2.02 -6.06
C ASN A 118 -6.08 -0.71 -6.68
N LEU A 119 -6.05 0.37 -5.89
CA LEU A 119 -5.60 1.69 -6.32
C LEU A 119 -4.14 1.68 -6.77
N LEU A 120 -3.22 1.10 -5.99
CA LEU A 120 -1.80 1.05 -6.32
C LEU A 120 -1.51 0.13 -7.51
N ASN A 121 -2.16 -1.04 -7.56
CA ASN A 121 -2.01 -2.01 -8.64
C ASN A 121 -2.52 -1.46 -9.99
N ILE A 122 -3.66 -0.77 -10.00
CA ILE A 122 -4.15 -0.07 -11.21
C ILE A 122 -3.14 1.01 -11.64
N SER A 123 -2.62 1.79 -10.69
CA SER A 123 -1.65 2.86 -10.98
C SER A 123 -0.37 2.32 -11.63
N LEU A 124 0.12 1.17 -11.16
CA LEU A 124 1.29 0.49 -11.72
C LEU A 124 1.03 -0.13 -13.09
N ARG A 125 -0.13 -0.76 -13.29
CA ARG A 125 -0.48 -1.39 -14.58
C ARG A 125 -0.59 -0.38 -15.72
N LYS A 126 -1.10 0.82 -15.44
CA LYS A 126 -1.16 1.93 -16.39
C LYS A 126 0.21 2.38 -16.94
N HIS A 127 1.32 2.04 -16.30
CA HIS A 127 2.67 2.38 -16.80
C HIS A 127 3.19 1.33 -17.80
N GLY A 128 2.77 0.07 -17.67
CA GLY A 128 3.25 -1.04 -18.50
C GLY A 128 2.40 -1.34 -19.73
N SER A 129 1.43 -0.48 -20.04
CA SER A 129 0.54 -0.55 -21.23
C SER A 129 0.84 0.62 -22.14
#